data_AF-A0A1W9PFW2-F1
#
_entry.id   AF-A0A1W9PFW2-F1
#
_cell.length_a   1.000
_cell.length_b   1.000
_cell.length_c   1.000
_cell.angle_alpha   90.00
_cell.angle_beta   90.00
_cell.angle_gamma   90.00
#
_symmetry.space_group_name_H-M   'P 1'
#
loop_
_entity.id
_entity.type
_entity.pdbx_description
1 polymer ?
#
loop_
_entity_poly.entity_id
_entity_poly.type
_entity_poly.pdbx_seq_one_letter_code
_entity_poly.pdbx_strand_id
1 'polypeptide(L)' 'MPKFLKKHYIAAPGPTPVPHDVLLKGAKETIHHRTPQFVSILEETLEKAKYLFQTKNTVYAFVS' A
#
# COMPACT_ATOMS: atom_id res chain seq x y z
N MET A 1 26.70 13.21 19.35
CA MET A 1 26.90 11.89 18.68
C MET A 1 25.75 11.70 17.70
N PRO A 2 25.98 11.37 16.43
CA PRO A 2 24.88 11.18 15.49
C PRO A 2 24.12 9.92 15.92
N LYS A 3 22.81 10.09 16.13
CA LYS A 3 21.91 9.00 16.51
C LYS A 3 21.77 8.10 15.29
N PHE A 4 22.55 7.02 15.21
CA PHE A 4 22.38 6.01 14.17
C PHE A 4 20.89 5.61 14.12
N LEU A 5 20.26 5.67 12.94
CA LEU A 5 18.92 5.15 12.73
C LEU A 5 18.94 3.65 13.08
N LYS A 6 18.43 3.31 14.27
CA LYS A 6 18.32 1.91 14.70
C LYS A 6 17.24 1.26 13.85
N LYS A 7 17.60 0.23 13.06
CA LYS A 7 16.61 -0.56 12.32
C LYS A 7 15.72 -1.26 13.35
N HIS A 8 14.43 -0.92 13.33
CA HIS A 8 13.42 -1.55 14.17
C HIS A 8 12.95 -2.83 13.49
N TYR A 9 13.34 -3.97 14.05
CA TYR A 9 12.87 -5.28 13.59
C TYR A 9 11.68 -5.68 14.46
N ILE A 10 10.55 -6.02 13.84
CA ILE A 10 9.39 -6.61 14.49
C ILE A 10 9.42 -8.10 14.17
N ALA A 11 9.52 -8.94 15.19
CA ALA A 11 9.47 -10.40 15.09
C ALA A 11 8.19 -10.99 15.70
N ALA A 12 7.14 -10.17 15.80
CA ALA A 12 5.79 -10.60 16.16
C ALA A 12 5.02 -11.02 14.89
N PRO A 13 3.91 -11.78 15.01
CA PRO A 13 3.07 -12.20 13.86
C PRO A 13 2.42 -11.06 13.07
N GLY A 14 2.55 -9.82 13.52
CA GLY A 14 2.07 -8.63 12.85
C GLY A 14 1.89 -7.46 13.81
N PRO A 15 1.89 -6.21 13.32
CA PRO A 15 2.12 -5.82 11.93
C PRO A 15 3.59 -5.97 11.49
N THR A 16 3.82 -6.23 10.21
CA THR A 16 5.17 -6.27 9.61
C THR A 16 5.66 -4.85 9.31
N PRO A 17 6.96 -4.54 9.48
CA PRO A 17 7.50 -3.25 9.09
C PRO A 17 7.27 -2.99 7.59
N VAL A 18 6.71 -1.81 7.27
CA VAL A 18 6.44 -1.39 5.89
C VAL A 18 7.75 -0.88 5.25
N PRO A 19 8.08 -1.26 4.00
CA PRO A 19 9.22 -0.71 3.27
C PRO A 19 9.22 0.83 3.22
N HIS A 20 10.42 1.43 3.31
CA HIS A 20 10.56 2.90 3.41
C HIS A 20 10.01 3.64 2.19
N ASP A 21 10.17 3.09 1.00
CA ASP A 21 9.63 3.67 -0.24
C ASP A 21 8.09 3.72 -0.23
N VAL A 22 7.44 2.69 0.33
CA VAL A 22 5.98 2.67 0.51
C VAL A 22 5.54 3.71 1.56
N LEU A 23 6.26 3.83 2.68
CA LEU A 23 6.01 4.88 3.68
C LEU A 23 6.12 6.28 3.08
N LEU A 24 7.14 6.51 2.24
CA LEU A 24 7.32 7.79 1.54
C LEU A 24 6.19 8.08 0.55
N LYS A 25 5.51 7.08 -0.03
CA LYS A 25 4.29 7.32 -0.82
C LYS A 25 3.14 7.79 0.05
N GLY A 26 2.96 7.18 1.24
CA GLY A 26 1.94 7.58 2.20
C GLY A 26 2.18 8.96 2.84
N ALA A 27 3.42 9.44 2.83
CA ALA A 27 3.78 10.78 3.31
C ALA A 27 3.49 11.91 2.30
N LYS A 28 3.07 11.58 1.08
CA LYS A 28 2.69 12.59 0.07
C LYS A 28 1.33 13.19 0.38
N GLU A 29 1.04 14.34 -0.25
CA GLU A 29 -0.29 14.95 -0.18
C GLU A 29 -1.38 13.97 -0.65
N THR A 30 -2.50 13.99 0.07
CA THR A 30 -3.65 13.15 -0.22
C THR A 30 -4.30 13.57 -1.53
N ILE A 31 -4.53 12.60 -2.43
CA ILE A 31 -5.27 12.81 -3.68
C ILE A 31 -6.78 12.71 -3.47
N HIS A 32 -7.55 13.48 -4.24
CA HIS A 32 -9.01 13.43 -4.18
C HIS A 32 -9.56 12.18 -4.88
N HIS A 33 -10.47 11.46 -4.22
CA HIS A 33 -10.95 10.14 -4.66
C HIS A 33 -11.77 10.15 -5.97
N ARG A 34 -12.26 11.30 -6.42
CA ARG A 34 -13.00 11.41 -7.70
C ARG A 34 -12.13 11.88 -8.87
N THR A 35 -10.82 11.99 -8.67
CA THR A 35 -9.91 12.40 -9.74
C THR A 35 -9.59 11.22 -10.66
N PRO A 36 -9.33 11.46 -11.96
CA PRO A 36 -8.87 10.41 -12.87
C PRO A 36 -7.62 9.69 -12.37
N GLN A 37 -6.75 10.41 -11.64
CA GLN A 37 -5.56 9.84 -11.01
C GLN A 37 -5.91 8.75 -9.99
N PHE A 38 -6.85 9.03 -9.07
CA PHE A 38 -7.26 8.06 -8.07
C PHE A 38 -7.92 6.83 -8.71
N VAL A 39 -8.83 7.04 -9.67
CA VAL A 39 -9.53 5.96 -10.37
C VAL A 39 -8.53 5.02 -11.05
N SER A 40 -7.56 5.57 -11.77
CA SER A 40 -6.51 4.78 -12.44
C SER A 40 -5.68 3.95 -11.45
N ILE A 41 -5.30 4.51 -10.30
CA ILE A 41 -4.57 3.78 -9.26
C ILE A 41 -5.40 2.64 -8.68
N LEU A 42 -6.70 2.88 -8.42
CA LEU A 42 -7.60 1.86 -7.87
C LEU A 42 -7.79 0.69 -8.85
N GLU A 43 -8.06 0.98 -10.13
CA GLU A 43 -8.22 -0.03 -11.18
C GLU A 43 -6.95 -0.88 -11.36
N GLU A 44 -5.79 -0.24 -11.45
CA GLU A 44 -4.50 -0.94 -11.53
C GLU A 44 -4.24 -1.82 -10.30
N THR A 45 -4.60 -1.32 -9.11
CA THR A 45 -4.43 -2.06 -7.85
C THR A 45 -5.31 -3.32 -7.81
N LEU A 46 -6.58 -3.20 -8.21
CA LEU A 46 -7.51 -4.33 -8.25
C LEU A 46 -7.11 -5.38 -9.29
N GLU A 47 -6.59 -4.95 -10.44
CA GLU A 47 -6.07 -5.88 -11.46
C GLU A 47 -4.83 -6.63 -10.96
N LYS A 48 -3.87 -5.93 -10.33
CA LYS A 48 -2.69 -6.58 -9.72
C LYS A 48 -3.05 -7.52 -8.57
N ALA A 49 -4.11 -7.23 -7.83
CA ALA A 49 -4.58 -8.10 -6.73
C ALA A 49 -5.02 -9.48 -7.23
N LYS A 50 -5.46 -9.61 -8.49
CA LYS A 50 -5.80 -10.92 -9.09
C LYS A 50 -4.61 -11.89 -9.10
N TYR A 51 -3.40 -11.37 -9.28
CA TYR A 51 -2.18 -12.18 -9.16
C TYR A 51 -2.00 -12.70 -7.73
N LEU A 52 -2.21 -11.88 -6.70
CA LEU A 52 -2.07 -12.32 -5.31
C LEU A 52 -3.13 -13.37 -4.93
N PHE A 53 -4.37 -13.18 -5.38
CA PHE A 53 -5.47 -14.10 -5.10
C PHE A 53 -5.54 -15.29 -6.06
N GLN A 54 -4.68 -15.35 -7.07
CA GLN A 54 -4.66 -16.40 -8.09
C GLN A 54 -6.05 -16.59 -8.74
N THR A 55 -6.70 -15.49 -9.12
CA THR A 55 -8.08 -15.51 -9.64
C THR A 55 -8.19 -14.79 -10.98
N LYS A 56 -9.18 -15.20 -11.79
CA LYS A 56 -9.60 -14.49 -13.01
C LYS A 56 -10.85 -13.62 -12.79
N ASN A 57 -11.49 -13.76 -11.63
CA ASN A 57 -12.71 -13.02 -11.31
C ASN A 57 -12.40 -11.56 -10.95
N THR A 58 -13.41 -10.71 -11.03
CA THR A 58 -13.33 -9.32 -10.56
C THR A 58 -13.02 -9.27 -9.06
N VAL A 59 -12.02 -8.47 -8.69
CA VAL A 59 -11.66 -8.19 -7.30
C VAL A 59 -12.31 -6.87 -6.90
N TYR A 60 -12.90 -6.82 -5.71
CA TYR A 60 -13.55 -5.62 -5.17
C TYR A 60 -12.82 -5.16 -3.91
N ALA A 61 -12.68 -3.85 -3.74
CA ALA A 61 -12.29 -3.26 -2.47
C ALA A 61 -13.53 -3.06 -1.60
N PHE A 62 -13.48 -3.48 -0.34
CA PHE A 62 -14.51 -3.16 0.64
C PHE A 62 -14.35 -1.69 1.05
N VAL A 63 -15.45 -0.92 0.97
CA VAL A 63 -15.53 0.46 1.43
C VAL A 63 -16.68 0.55 2.45
N SER A 64 -16.33 0.74 3.72
CA SER A 64 -17.28 0.95 4.84
C SER A 64 -17.65 2.41 5.00
#